data_AF-A0A6I5R1Q0-F1
#
_entry.id   AF-A0A6I5R1Q0-F1
#
_cell.length_a   1.000
_cell.length_b   1.000
_cell.length_c   1.000
_cell.angle_alpha   90.00
_cell.angle_beta   90.00
_cell.angle_gamma   90.00
#
_symmetry.space_group_name_H-M   'P 1'
#
loop_
_entity.id
_entity.type
_entity.pdbx_description
1 polymer ?
#
loop_
_entity_poly.entity_id
_entity_poly.type
_entity_poly.pdbx_seq_one_letter_code
_entity_poly.pdbx_strand_id
1 'polypeptide(L)'
;MTAESIQTSSLAWQIRHLAKNLSEWIRLQLVFPDVPDLPSWEYPPWIGRFLLGLAVIGGVLWLAWVLVQLVDRYLMNRAQLPQSQLHVQTVHPPPARTAADWMRQAQRFEQQRNWQEACRAIYLAALQLLHERDWISHQFSRTDGEYLQAIQTLKQPRPLQLLIRTHERSHFGAAPLTAENLHRCRQAYQEIENR
;
A
#
# COMPACT_ATOMS: atom_id res chain seq x y z
N MET A 1 47.26 -9.69 9.02
CA MET A 1 46.54 -8.40 9.05
C MET A 1 45.17 -8.64 8.42
N THR A 2 44.13 -8.41 9.21
CA THR A 2 42.80 -9.04 9.17
C THR A 2 41.81 -8.31 8.26
N ALA A 3 41.24 -9.02 7.28
CA ALA A 3 40.09 -8.59 6.47
C ALA A 3 38.81 -9.31 6.95
N GLU A 4 38.57 -9.29 8.26
CA GLU A 4 37.35 -9.80 8.89
C GLU A 4 36.46 -8.63 9.32
N SER A 5 35.57 -8.17 8.45
CA SER A 5 34.41 -7.36 8.87
C SER A 5 33.25 -7.33 7.87
N ILE A 6 33.13 -8.32 6.96
CA ILE A 6 31.89 -8.54 6.21
C ILE A 6 30.97 -9.45 7.04
N GLN A 7 30.67 -9.00 8.26
CA GLN A 7 29.60 -9.55 9.07
C GLN A 7 28.43 -8.55 9.07
N THR A 8 27.26 -9.07 8.65
CA THR A 8 25.93 -8.73 9.15
C THR A 8 25.31 -7.36 8.77
N SER A 9 24.43 -7.33 7.76
CA SER A 9 22.98 -7.43 7.97
C SER A 9 22.11 -7.06 6.74
N SER A 10 21.03 -7.83 6.61
CA SER A 10 19.73 -7.59 5.96
C SER A 10 19.59 -7.55 4.43
N LEU A 11 20.34 -6.79 3.63
CA LEU A 11 19.87 -6.50 2.26
C LEU A 11 20.02 -7.65 1.24
N ALA A 12 21.22 -8.23 1.12
CA ALA A 12 21.49 -9.25 0.10
C ALA A 12 20.78 -10.59 0.34
N TRP A 13 20.36 -10.87 1.59
CA TRP A 13 19.57 -12.05 1.91
C TRP A 13 18.07 -11.79 1.71
N GLN A 14 17.56 -10.61 2.07
CA GLN A 14 16.16 -10.25 1.85
C GLN A 14 15.81 -10.20 0.36
N ILE A 15 16.71 -9.64 -0.49
CA ILE A 15 16.52 -9.63 -1.95
C ILE A 15 16.45 -11.06 -2.50
N ARG A 16 17.27 -11.99 -1.98
CA ARG A 16 17.24 -13.39 -2.42
C ARG A 16 15.96 -14.11 -2.01
N HIS A 17 15.42 -13.84 -0.83
CA HIS A 17 14.14 -14.42 -0.42
C HIS A 17 12.95 -13.84 -1.19
N LEU A 18 12.95 -12.54 -1.47
CA LEU A 18 11.90 -11.90 -2.27
C LEU A 18 11.91 -12.40 -3.72
N ALA A 19 13.11 -12.50 -4.32
CA ALA A 19 13.28 -13.03 -5.67
C ALA A 19 12.82 -14.49 -5.79
N LYS A 20 13.10 -15.33 -4.78
CA LYS A 20 12.70 -16.75 -4.80
C LYS A 20 11.18 -16.90 -4.78
N ASN A 21 10.51 -16.22 -3.84
CA ASN A 21 9.06 -16.28 -3.70
C ASN A 21 8.33 -15.67 -4.91
N LEU A 22 8.88 -14.59 -5.50
CA LEU A 22 8.33 -13.98 -6.70
C LEU A 22 8.48 -14.91 -7.91
N SER A 23 9.60 -15.63 -8.03
CA SER A 23 9.80 -16.58 -9.12
C SER A 23 8.85 -17.77 -9.04
N GLU A 24 8.56 -18.28 -7.83
CA GLU A 24 7.62 -19.39 -7.65
C GLU A 24 6.18 -18.95 -7.94
N TRP A 25 5.79 -17.75 -7.49
CA TRP A 25 4.49 -17.16 -7.82
C TRP A 25 4.33 -16.92 -9.32
N ILE A 26 5.33 -16.32 -9.98
CA ILE A 26 5.35 -16.12 -11.45
C ILE A 26 5.27 -17.47 -12.18
N ARG A 27 5.98 -18.49 -11.69
CA ARG A 27 5.99 -19.83 -12.30
C ARG A 27 4.64 -20.54 -12.15
N LEU A 28 3.95 -20.35 -11.03
CA LEU A 28 2.59 -20.87 -10.82
C LEU A 28 1.56 -20.13 -11.69
N GLN A 29 1.77 -18.84 -11.95
CA GLN A 29 0.86 -18.02 -12.76
C GLN A 29 1.07 -18.22 -14.28
N LEU A 30 2.28 -18.59 -14.69
CA LEU A 30 2.65 -18.90 -16.07
C LEU A 30 2.64 -20.41 -16.38
N VAL A 31 1.95 -21.22 -15.57
CA VAL A 31 1.57 -22.58 -16.02
C VAL A 31 0.56 -22.41 -17.15
N PHE A 32 1.07 -22.17 -18.35
CA PHE A 32 0.28 -22.27 -19.56
C PHE A 32 -0.12 -23.74 -19.68
N PRO A 33 -1.43 -24.06 -19.75
CA PRO A 33 -1.85 -25.41 -20.06
C PRO A 33 -1.19 -25.84 -21.37
N ASP A 34 -0.71 -27.09 -21.45
CA ASP A 34 -0.24 -27.68 -22.69
C ASP A 34 -1.31 -27.43 -23.76
N VAL A 35 -0.95 -26.62 -24.75
CA VAL A 35 -1.85 -26.24 -25.82
C VAL A 35 -2.08 -27.52 -26.62
N PRO A 36 -3.30 -28.08 -26.65
CA PRO A 36 -3.56 -29.26 -27.46
C PRO A 36 -3.20 -28.93 -28.91
N ASP A 37 -2.53 -29.86 -29.60
CA ASP A 37 -2.12 -29.70 -31.00
C ASP A 37 -3.30 -29.19 -31.83
N LEU A 38 -3.29 -27.89 -32.09
CA LEU A 38 -4.30 -27.22 -32.89
C LEU A 38 -4.10 -27.71 -34.33
N PRO A 39 -5.17 -28.03 -35.06
CA PRO A 39 -5.06 -28.36 -36.47
C PRO A 39 -4.31 -27.23 -37.18
N SER A 40 -3.30 -27.58 -37.99
CA SER A 40 -2.43 -26.66 -38.73
C SER A 40 -3.23 -25.94 -39.81
N TRP A 41 -4.08 -25.02 -39.41
CA TRP A 41 -4.75 -24.09 -40.30
C TRP A 41 -3.69 -23.09 -40.75
N GLU A 42 -3.22 -23.23 -41.98
CA GLU A 42 -2.27 -22.32 -42.60
C GLU A 42 -2.94 -20.95 -42.78
N TYR A 43 -2.90 -20.12 -41.74
CA TYR A 43 -3.39 -18.75 -41.83
C TYR A 43 -2.45 -17.95 -42.76
N PRO A 44 -3.00 -17.24 -43.75
CA PRO A 44 -2.21 -16.33 -44.56
C PRO A 44 -1.39 -15.35 -43.70
N PRO A 45 -0.08 -15.16 -43.96
CA PRO A 45 0.83 -14.40 -43.09
C PRO A 45 0.48 -12.91 -42.95
N TRP A 46 -0.39 -12.38 -43.81
CA TRP A 46 -0.89 -11.01 -43.72
C TRP A 46 -1.83 -10.80 -42.53
N ILE A 47 -2.58 -11.83 -42.12
CA ILE A 47 -3.53 -11.76 -41.00
C ILE A 47 -2.79 -11.58 -39.68
N GLY A 48 -1.70 -12.33 -39.47
CA GLY A 48 -0.86 -12.19 -38.28
C GLY A 48 -0.26 -10.81 -38.14
N ARG A 49 0.22 -10.21 -39.25
CA ARG A 49 0.75 -8.84 -39.27
C ARG A 49 -0.33 -7.80 -38.97
N PHE A 50 -1.54 -8.01 -39.48
CA PHE A 50 -2.67 -7.11 -39.24
C PHE A 50 -3.13 -7.15 -37.77
N LEU A 51 -3.25 -8.35 -37.20
CA LEU A 51 -3.60 -8.55 -35.79
C LEU A 51 -2.52 -8.00 -34.85
N LEU A 52 -1.25 -8.20 -35.18
CA LEU A 52 -0.14 -7.64 -34.41
C LEU A 52 -0.16 -6.10 -34.45
N GLY A 53 -0.36 -5.51 -35.64
CA GLY A 53 -0.49 -4.06 -35.79
C GLY A 53 -1.66 -3.50 -34.98
N LEU A 54 -2.82 -4.17 -35.04
CA LEU A 54 -4.00 -3.79 -34.26
C LEU A 54 -3.74 -3.89 -32.75
N ALA A 55 -3.06 -4.95 -32.30
CA ALA A 55 -2.69 -5.14 -30.89
C ALA A 55 -1.72 -4.06 -30.40
N VAL A 56 -0.72 -3.69 -31.20
CA VAL A 56 0.23 -2.63 -30.87
C VAL A 56 -0.48 -1.28 -30.81
N ILE A 57 -1.29 -0.94 -31.80
CA ILE A 57 -2.04 0.34 -31.83
C ILE A 57 -3.03 0.39 -30.65
N GLY A 58 -3.77 -0.70 -30.40
CA GLY A 58 -4.67 -0.82 -29.27
C GLY A 58 -3.94 -0.68 -27.94
N GLY A 59 -2.78 -1.31 -27.80
CA GLY A 59 -1.93 -1.19 -26.60
C GLY A 59 -1.43 0.23 -26.37
N VAL A 60 -0.98 0.92 -27.41
CA VAL A 60 -0.53 2.33 -27.32
C VAL A 60 -1.69 3.25 -26.93
N LEU A 61 -2.86 3.08 -27.56
CA LEU A 61 -4.06 3.87 -27.24
C LEU A 61 -4.54 3.61 -25.81
N TRP A 62 -4.53 2.34 -25.37
CA TRP A 62 -4.88 1.96 -24.00
C TRP A 62 -3.90 2.56 -22.99
N LEU A 63 -2.59 2.51 -23.27
CA LEU A 63 -1.57 3.09 -22.39
C LEU A 63 -1.72 4.62 -22.30
N ALA A 64 -1.94 5.28 -23.43
CA ALA A 64 -2.20 6.73 -23.48
C ALA A 64 -3.46 7.08 -22.68
N TRP A 65 -4.54 6.31 -22.81
CA TRP A 65 -5.78 6.49 -22.04
C TRP A 65 -5.55 6.37 -20.53
N VAL A 66 -4.81 5.34 -20.11
CA VAL A 66 -4.44 5.16 -18.69
C VAL A 66 -3.63 6.33 -18.17
N LEU A 67 -2.68 6.83 -18.97
CA LEU A 67 -1.84 7.97 -18.61
C LEU A 67 -2.67 9.25 -18.43
N VAL A 68 -3.62 9.50 -19.35
CA VAL A 68 -4.55 10.63 -19.25
C VAL A 68 -5.39 10.52 -17.97
N GLN A 69 -5.99 9.37 -17.69
CA GLN A 69 -6.78 9.16 -16.47
C GLN A 69 -5.98 9.38 -15.18
N LEU A 70 -4.69 9.00 -15.18
CA LEU A 70 -3.81 9.19 -14.05
C LEU A 70 -3.50 10.68 -13.82
N VAL A 71 -3.19 11.40 -14.91
CA VAL A 71 -2.95 12.84 -14.88
C VAL A 71 -4.21 13.60 -14.47
N ASP A 72 -5.38 13.21 -14.98
CA ASP A 72 -6.65 13.87 -14.67
C ASP A 72 -7.01 13.70 -13.19
N ARG A 73 -6.81 12.50 -12.62
CA ARG A 73 -6.97 12.30 -11.16
C ARG A 73 -5.98 13.13 -10.33
N TYR A 74 -4.76 13.32 -10.83
CA TYR A 74 -3.74 14.12 -10.14
C TYR A 74 -4.03 15.63 -10.22
N LEU A 75 -4.58 16.10 -11.35
CA LEU A 75 -4.93 17.50 -11.59
C LEU A 75 -6.30 17.88 -11.00
N MET A 76 -7.33 17.03 -11.11
CA MET A 76 -8.66 17.28 -10.52
C MET A 76 -8.64 17.25 -9.00
N ASN A 77 -7.76 16.46 -8.36
CA ASN A 77 -7.53 16.56 -6.92
C ASN A 77 -6.92 17.90 -6.49
N ARG A 78 -6.32 18.67 -7.42
CA ARG A 78 -5.87 20.05 -7.18
C ARG A 78 -6.92 21.09 -7.58
N ALA A 79 -7.73 20.81 -8.60
CA ALA A 79 -8.74 21.75 -9.10
C ALA A 79 -10.03 21.80 -8.26
N GLN A 80 -10.27 20.81 -7.39
CA GLN A 80 -11.42 20.79 -6.47
C GLN A 80 -11.13 21.44 -5.10
N LEU A 81 -9.99 22.13 -4.94
CA LEU A 81 -9.81 23.06 -3.83
C LEU A 81 -10.77 24.25 -4.06
N PRO A 82 -11.73 24.52 -3.16
CA PRO A 82 -12.62 25.65 -3.30
C PRO A 82 -11.78 26.92 -3.42
N GLN A 83 -12.08 27.70 -4.45
CA GLN A 83 -11.46 28.98 -4.78
C GLN A 83 -11.86 30.03 -3.73
N SER A 84 -11.50 29.80 -2.47
CA SER A 84 -11.65 30.75 -1.38
C SER A 84 -10.46 31.68 -1.42
N GLN A 85 -10.69 32.81 -2.10
CA GLN A 85 -10.15 34.14 -1.84
C GLN A 85 -8.67 34.20 -1.40
N LEU A 86 -7.86 34.77 -2.29
CA LEU A 86 -6.48 35.21 -2.07
C LEU A 86 -6.38 36.14 -0.85
N HIS A 87 -6.30 35.55 0.34
CA HIS A 87 -5.64 36.16 1.48
C HIS A 87 -4.27 35.51 1.54
N VAL A 88 -3.21 36.29 1.37
CA VAL A 88 -1.83 35.87 1.64
C VAL A 88 -1.74 35.64 3.15
N GLN A 89 -2.28 34.51 3.61
CA GLN A 89 -1.92 33.95 4.89
C GLN A 89 -0.63 33.21 4.64
N THR A 90 0.39 33.59 5.39
CA THR A 90 1.56 32.77 5.67
C THR A 90 1.14 31.31 5.68
N VAL A 91 1.65 30.52 4.73
CA VAL A 91 1.41 29.08 4.63
C VAL A 91 1.96 28.46 5.90
N HIS A 92 1.14 28.43 6.95
CA HIS A 92 1.32 27.46 7.99
C HIS A 92 1.18 26.10 7.30
N PRO A 93 2.14 25.17 7.48
CA PRO A 93 1.95 23.82 7.00
C PRO A 93 0.57 23.35 7.47
N PRO A 94 -0.22 22.68 6.61
CA PRO A 94 -1.55 22.22 6.99
C PRO A 94 -1.42 21.50 8.33
N PRO A 95 -2.29 21.77 9.31
CA PRO A 95 -2.16 21.18 10.64
C PRO A 95 -2.02 19.68 10.46
N ALA A 96 -0.87 19.14 10.88
CA ALA A 96 -0.63 17.71 10.84
C ALA A 96 -1.80 17.06 11.58
N ARG A 97 -2.57 16.21 10.89
CA ARG A 97 -3.69 15.51 11.52
C ARG A 97 -3.15 14.76 12.72
N THR A 98 -3.67 15.06 13.90
CA THR A 98 -3.25 14.44 15.14
C THR A 98 -3.75 13.00 15.23
N ALA A 99 -3.18 12.20 16.13
CA ALA A 99 -3.70 10.85 16.39
C ALA A 99 -5.19 10.89 16.78
N ALA A 100 -5.61 11.90 17.54
CA ALA A 100 -7.00 12.12 17.93
C ALA A 100 -7.91 12.42 16.73
N ASP A 101 -7.44 13.14 15.72
CA ASP A 101 -8.21 13.42 14.50
C ASP A 101 -8.54 12.14 13.73
N TRP A 102 -7.56 11.25 13.62
CA TRP A 102 -7.73 9.95 12.99
C TRP A 102 -8.69 9.05 13.78
N MET A 103 -8.63 9.08 15.11
CA MET A 103 -9.58 8.33 15.95
C MET A 103 -11.02 8.85 15.82
N ARG A 104 -11.22 10.18 15.73
CA ARG A 104 -12.54 10.75 15.44
C ARG A 104 -13.05 10.31 14.06
N GLN A 105 -12.17 10.26 13.06
CA GLN A 105 -12.53 9.78 11.74
C GLN A 105 -12.89 8.28 11.75
N ALA A 106 -12.17 7.45 12.51
CA ALA A 106 -12.49 6.04 12.68
C ALA A 106 -13.89 5.81 13.27
N GLN A 107 -14.28 6.61 14.27
CA GLN A 107 -15.62 6.56 14.88
C GLN A 107 -16.73 6.90 13.87
N ARG A 108 -16.49 7.87 12.97
CA ARG A 108 -17.45 8.20 11.91
C ARG A 108 -17.64 7.03 10.93
N PHE A 109 -16.56 6.37 10.52
CA PHE A 109 -16.64 5.21 9.65
C PHE A 109 -17.32 4.01 10.33
N GLU A 110 -17.11 3.84 11.63
CA GLU A 110 -17.79 2.83 12.43
C GLU A 110 -19.32 3.05 12.46
N GLN A 111 -19.78 4.29 12.66
CA GLN A 111 -21.21 4.64 12.59
C GLN A 111 -21.83 4.32 11.22
N GLN A 112 -21.03 4.44 10.15
CA GLN A 112 -21.41 4.09 8.78
C GLN A 112 -21.27 2.59 8.47
N ARG A 113 -20.87 1.76 9.44
CA ARG A 113 -20.53 0.34 9.27
C ARG A 113 -19.44 0.09 8.21
N ASN A 114 -18.62 1.09 7.94
CA ASN A 114 -17.46 0.97 7.07
C ASN A 114 -16.24 0.53 7.89
N TRP A 115 -16.17 -0.78 8.17
CA TRP A 115 -15.12 -1.38 9.01
C TRP A 115 -13.72 -1.22 8.42
N GLN A 116 -13.61 -1.19 7.09
CA GLN A 116 -12.34 -1.11 6.39
C GLN A 116 -11.69 0.27 6.58
N GLU A 117 -12.43 1.33 6.29
CA GLU A 117 -11.93 2.69 6.50
C GLU A 117 -11.79 3.02 7.99
N ALA A 118 -12.61 2.42 8.87
CA ALA A 118 -12.44 2.55 10.31
C ALA A 118 -11.12 1.94 10.80
N CYS A 119 -10.79 0.70 10.41
CA CYS A 119 -9.51 0.08 10.75
C CYS A 119 -8.32 0.85 10.16
N ARG A 120 -8.44 1.33 8.92
CA ARG A 120 -7.40 2.17 8.28
C ARG A 120 -7.17 3.46 9.06
N ALA A 121 -8.23 4.13 9.50
CA ALA A 121 -8.11 5.34 10.30
C ALA A 121 -7.44 5.06 11.66
N ILE A 122 -7.75 3.95 12.33
CA ILE A 122 -7.05 3.54 13.56
C ILE A 122 -5.57 3.26 13.30
N TYR A 123 -5.24 2.61 12.18
CA TYR A 123 -3.85 2.40 11.76
C TYR A 123 -3.10 3.72 11.60
N LEU A 124 -3.68 4.69 10.87
CA LEU A 124 -3.08 6.02 10.69
C LEU A 124 -2.96 6.78 12.02
N ALA A 125 -3.93 6.63 12.93
CA ALA A 125 -3.83 7.18 14.28
C ALA A 125 -2.61 6.61 15.03
N ALA A 126 -2.38 5.30 14.94
CA ALA A 126 -1.25 4.65 15.60
C ALA A 126 0.10 5.13 15.01
N LEU A 127 0.21 5.28 13.69
CA LEU A 127 1.42 5.84 13.07
C LEU A 127 1.67 7.29 13.49
N GLN A 128 0.61 8.08 13.59
CA GLN A 128 0.72 9.46 14.05
C GLN A 128 1.11 9.53 15.52
N LEU A 129 0.57 8.65 16.37
CA LEU A 129 0.93 8.56 17.78
C LEU A 129 2.42 8.18 17.96
N LEU A 130 2.94 7.27 17.12
CA LEU A 130 4.37 6.94 17.10
C LEU A 130 5.25 8.16 16.80
N HIS A 131 4.77 9.02 15.91
CA HIS A 131 5.46 10.25 15.55
C HIS A 131 5.37 11.29 16.67
N GLU A 132 4.16 11.53 17.21
CA GLU A 132 3.92 12.48 18.30
C GLU A 132 4.69 12.13 19.58
N ARG A 133 4.98 10.85 19.81
CA ARG A 133 5.77 10.38 20.96
C ARG A 133 7.28 10.25 20.68
N ASP A 134 7.74 10.65 19.49
CA ASP A 134 9.13 10.52 19.03
C ASP A 134 9.69 9.09 19.14
N TRP A 135 8.83 8.06 19.16
CA TRP A 135 9.28 6.67 19.24
C TRP A 135 9.87 6.19 17.93
N ILE A 136 9.33 6.68 16.81
CA ILE A 136 9.79 6.37 15.46
C ILE A 136 9.68 7.65 14.63
N SER A 137 10.80 8.07 14.04
CA SER A 137 10.82 9.23 13.14
C SER A 137 9.88 9.00 11.95
N HIS A 138 9.00 9.97 11.70
CA HIS A 138 8.07 9.93 10.59
C HIS A 138 8.80 10.11 9.27
N GLN A 139 8.58 9.17 8.35
CA GLN A 139 9.12 9.21 6.99
C GLN A 139 7.97 8.93 6.03
N PHE A 140 7.66 9.88 5.16
CA PHE A 140 6.52 9.78 4.24
C PHE A 140 6.63 8.59 3.28
N SER A 141 7.86 8.20 2.92
CA SER A 141 8.13 7.07 2.03
C SER A 141 8.15 5.71 2.74
N ARG A 142 7.94 5.67 4.06
CA ARG A 142 8.06 4.44 4.84
C ARG A 142 6.87 3.50 4.60
N THR A 143 7.18 2.27 4.27
CA THR A 143 6.21 1.20 4.00
C THR A 143 5.80 0.46 5.28
N ASP A 144 4.67 -0.23 5.25
CA ASP A 144 4.17 -1.07 6.34
C ASP A 144 5.22 -2.10 6.81
N GLY A 145 5.97 -2.71 5.87
CA GLY A 145 7.07 -3.63 6.16
C GLY A 145 8.24 -2.98 6.89
N GLU A 146 8.60 -1.75 6.54
CA GLU A 146 9.66 -0.99 7.24
C GLU A 146 9.18 -0.55 8.63
N TYR A 147 7.90 -0.20 8.81
CA TYR A 147 7.32 0.01 10.12
C TYR A 147 7.36 -1.25 10.98
N LEU A 148 7.05 -2.43 10.42
CA LEU A 148 7.16 -3.71 11.12
C LEU A 148 8.59 -4.04 11.57
N GLN A 149 9.60 -3.59 10.84
CA GLN A 149 11.00 -3.71 11.26
C GLN A 149 11.33 -2.71 12.38
N ALA A 150 10.94 -1.44 12.19
CA ALA A 150 11.24 -0.37 13.13
C ALA A 150 10.61 -0.60 14.51
N ILE A 151 9.37 -1.11 14.58
CA ILE A 151 8.69 -1.35 15.86
C ILE A 151 9.31 -2.49 16.68
N GLN A 152 10.12 -3.39 16.10
CA GLN A 152 10.73 -4.49 16.84
C GLN A 152 11.71 -4.02 17.93
N THR A 153 12.21 -2.80 17.82
CA THR A 153 13.06 -2.17 18.85
C THR A 153 12.26 -1.64 20.04
N LEU A 154 10.93 -1.55 19.92
CA LEU A 154 10.05 -1.11 20.99
C LEU A 154 9.81 -2.23 22.00
N LYS A 155 9.63 -1.87 23.28
CA LYS A 155 9.37 -2.82 24.37
C LYS A 155 8.16 -3.73 24.13
N GLN A 156 7.14 -3.23 23.42
CA GLN A 156 5.89 -3.96 23.16
C GLN A 156 5.44 -3.74 21.70
N PRO A 157 5.96 -4.53 20.75
CA PRO A 157 5.65 -4.35 19.33
C PRO A 157 4.30 -4.96 18.93
N ARG A 158 3.75 -5.88 19.72
CA ARG A 158 2.59 -6.70 19.33
C ARG A 158 1.34 -5.90 18.93
N PRO A 159 0.93 -4.84 19.66
CA PRO A 159 -0.26 -4.08 19.30
C PRO A 159 -0.11 -3.36 17.94
N LEU A 160 1.07 -2.77 17.69
CA LEU A 160 1.41 -2.14 16.42
C LEU A 160 1.47 -3.17 15.28
N GLN A 161 2.07 -4.34 15.52
CA GLN A 161 2.10 -5.43 14.54
C GLN A 161 0.69 -5.88 14.13
N LEU A 162 -0.24 -5.96 15.08
CA LEU A 162 -1.63 -6.31 14.79
C LEU A 162 -2.27 -5.28 13.86
N LEU A 163 -2.14 -3.99 14.17
CA LEU A 163 -2.70 -2.91 13.36
C LEU A 163 -2.12 -2.90 11.94
N ILE A 164 -0.79 -2.94 11.81
CA ILE A 164 -0.12 -2.92 10.51
C ILE A 164 -0.55 -4.14 9.67
N ARG A 165 -0.49 -5.35 10.22
CA ARG A 165 -0.86 -6.57 9.47
C ARG A 165 -2.35 -6.61 9.11
N THR A 166 -3.21 -6.02 9.93
CA THR A 166 -4.65 -5.96 9.64
C THR A 166 -4.93 -4.97 8.50
N HIS A 167 -4.22 -3.84 8.50
CA HIS A 167 -4.22 -2.91 7.37
C HIS A 167 -3.71 -3.58 6.09
N GLU A 168 -2.52 -4.20 6.11
CA GLU A 168 -1.93 -4.86 4.93
C GLU A 168 -2.89 -5.90 4.31
N ARG A 169 -3.46 -6.80 5.14
CA ARG A 169 -4.38 -7.84 4.65
C ARG A 169 -5.67 -7.28 4.07
N SER A 170 -6.20 -6.22 4.66
CA SER A 170 -7.46 -5.62 4.19
C SER A 170 -7.26 -4.73 2.97
N HIS A 171 -6.13 -4.03 2.88
CA HIS A 171 -5.84 -3.10 1.78
C HIS A 171 -5.27 -3.81 0.56
N PHE A 172 -4.38 -4.79 0.74
CA PHE A 172 -3.72 -5.51 -0.36
C PHE A 172 -4.23 -6.95 -0.56
N GLY A 173 -4.79 -7.58 0.47
CA GLY A 173 -5.20 -8.99 0.45
C GLY A 173 -6.69 -9.26 0.21
N ALA A 174 -7.49 -8.22 -0.08
CA ALA A 174 -8.95 -8.29 -0.27
C ALA A 174 -9.72 -8.98 0.87
N ALA A 175 -9.14 -9.08 2.08
CA ALA A 175 -9.78 -9.72 3.21
C ALA A 175 -10.87 -8.78 3.79
N PRO A 176 -12.15 -9.19 3.81
CA PRO A 176 -13.21 -8.37 4.36
C PRO A 176 -13.02 -8.19 5.87
N LEU A 177 -13.11 -6.95 6.34
CA LEU A 177 -13.05 -6.63 7.76
C LEU A 177 -14.44 -6.70 8.39
N THR A 178 -14.50 -7.23 9.61
CA THR A 178 -15.72 -7.37 10.42
C THR A 178 -15.65 -6.42 11.61
N ALA A 179 -16.78 -6.24 12.29
CA ALA A 179 -16.83 -5.47 13.54
C ALA A 179 -15.89 -6.05 14.63
N GLU A 180 -15.69 -7.37 14.64
CA GLU A 180 -14.73 -8.01 15.55
C GLU A 180 -13.28 -7.59 15.25
N ASN A 181 -12.90 -7.54 13.97
CA ASN A 181 -11.57 -7.06 13.58
C ASN A 181 -11.37 -5.59 13.97
N LEU A 182 -12.39 -4.75 13.83
CA LEU A 182 -12.34 -3.37 14.29
C LEU A 182 -12.17 -3.27 15.81
N HIS A 183 -12.89 -4.10 16.58
CA HIS A 183 -12.76 -4.14 18.03
C HIS A 183 -11.33 -4.50 18.47
N ARG A 184 -10.73 -5.52 17.86
CA ARG A 184 -9.33 -5.91 18.10
C ARG A 184 -8.35 -4.78 17.75
N CYS A 185 -8.58 -4.06 16.64
CA CYS A 185 -7.77 -2.90 16.28
C CYS A 185 -7.88 -1.79 17.33
N ARG A 186 -9.08 -1.52 17.82
CA ARG A 186 -9.29 -0.49 18.86
C ARG A 186 -8.59 -0.85 20.16
N GLN A 187 -8.69 -2.11 20.60
CA GLN A 187 -7.99 -2.60 21.79
C GLN A 187 -6.47 -2.44 21.63
N ALA A 188 -5.91 -2.85 20.48
CA ALA A 188 -4.50 -2.66 20.21
C ALA A 188 -4.08 -1.18 20.21
N TYR A 189 -4.90 -0.27 19.67
CA TYR A 189 -4.63 1.16 19.74
C TYR A 189 -4.59 1.66 21.19
N GLN A 190 -5.55 1.26 22.03
CA GLN A 190 -5.60 1.63 23.45
C GLN A 190 -4.38 1.12 24.23
N GLU A 191 -3.89 -0.08 23.92
CA GLU A 191 -2.66 -0.62 24.52
C GLU A 191 -1.42 0.24 24.16
N ILE A 192 -1.37 0.81 22.95
CA ILE A 192 -0.29 1.72 22.54
C ILE A 192 -0.42 3.07 23.25
N GLU A 193 -1.65 3.57 23.37
CA GLU A 193 -1.93 4.85 24.01
C GLU A 193 -1.64 4.83 25.53
N ASN A 194 -1.93 3.74 26.22
CA ASN A 194 -1.72 3.62 27.67
C ASN A 194 -0.28 3.31 28.10
N ARG A 195 0.65 3.31 27.16
CA ARG A 195 2.09 3.10 27.39
C ARG A 195 2.82 4.40 27.70
#